data_AF-A0A067JKL3-F1
#
_entry.id   AF-A0A067JKL3-F1
#
_cell.length_a   1.000
_cell.length_b   1.000
_cell.length_c   1.000
_cell.angle_alpha   90.00
_cell.angle_beta   90.00
_cell.angle_gamma   90.00
#
_symmetry.space_group_name_H-M   'P 1'
#
loop_
_entity.id
_entity.type
_entity.pdbx_description
1 polymer ?
#
loop_
_entity_poly.entity_id
_entity_poly.type
_entity_poly.pdbx_seq_one_letter_code
_entity_poly.pdbx_strand_id
1 'polypeptide(L)'
;MASALWRNANILRSANRIISSRCLGQCRSAMPPPSAVIENHSSTLLRSVIPVGVGAQSLRVYQRFFFSTNGAPVSSEISTKAEKTKSDGGDKSGDSQQSSDAGKSVRGGPVSWLSFLLLVATGAGIISYYDNEKKRHIEEINKASEAVKEGPSVGKAAIGGPFNLINHDGKNVTEKDFMGKWTLIYFGFTHCPDICPDELQKLAAAVDKIKEKAGFEIVPLFISVDPERDTVEQVREYVKEFHPKLIGLTGDPDEIRKAARAYRVYYMKTAEEDSDYLVDHSIVMYLMGPDMQFVKFFGKNNDVDSLTDGIIKERKQYKAKK
;
A
#
# COMPACT_ATOMS: atom_id res chain seq x y z
N MET A 1 -33.53 22.45 40.05
CA MET A 1 -32.06 22.66 40.09
C MET A 1 -31.42 21.56 39.24
N ALA A 2 -30.66 21.82 38.18
CA ALA A 2 -30.46 23.06 37.44
C ALA A 2 -30.29 22.71 35.94
N SER A 3 -31.06 23.36 35.07
CA SER A 3 -31.06 23.13 33.62
C SER A 3 -31.16 24.47 32.88
N ALA A 4 -30.16 25.32 33.10
CA ALA A 4 -29.93 26.55 32.37
C ALA A 4 -28.45 26.91 32.48
N LEU A 5 -27.78 27.07 31.33
CA LEU A 5 -26.62 27.94 31.04
C LEU A 5 -25.94 27.45 29.76
N TRP A 6 -26.66 27.63 28.66
CA TRP A 6 -26.11 27.62 27.30
C TRP A 6 -25.51 29.01 27.02
N ARG A 7 -24.52 29.09 26.11
CA ARG A 7 -23.97 30.33 25.49
C ARG A 7 -23.02 31.20 26.34
N ASN A 8 -21.70 30.98 26.22
CA ASN A 8 -20.72 32.00 25.79
C ASN A 8 -19.29 31.45 25.79
N ALA A 9 -18.74 31.14 24.60
CA ALA A 9 -17.35 30.72 24.44
C ALA A 9 -16.72 31.14 23.09
N ASN A 10 -17.26 32.20 22.44
CA ASN A 10 -16.82 32.62 21.10
C ASN A 10 -16.56 34.14 20.95
N ILE A 11 -16.42 34.87 22.06
CA ILE A 11 -16.13 36.31 22.07
C ILE A 11 -14.90 36.57 22.95
N LEU A 12 -13.70 36.22 22.46
CA LEU A 12 -12.41 36.63 23.07
C LEU A 12 -11.16 36.41 22.19
N ARG A 13 -11.29 36.31 20.85
CA ARG A 13 -10.13 36.19 19.91
C ARG A 13 -10.11 37.21 18.76
N SER A 14 -11.05 38.16 18.72
CA SER A 14 -11.15 39.18 17.65
C SER A 14 -10.58 40.56 18.02
N ALA A 15 -10.10 40.75 19.26
CA ALA A 15 -9.71 42.06 19.81
C ALA A 15 -8.18 42.27 19.90
N ASN A 16 -7.40 41.79 18.92
CA ASN A 16 -5.98 42.15 18.83
C ASN A 16 -5.48 42.30 17.38
N ARG A 17 -6.07 43.28 16.69
CA ARG A 17 -5.43 44.06 15.62
C ARG A 17 -5.52 45.54 16.03
N ILE A 18 -4.69 46.38 15.41
CA ILE A 18 -4.59 47.84 15.60
C ILE A 18 -3.75 48.24 16.82
N ILE A 19 -2.43 48.29 16.62
CA ILE A 19 -1.49 49.41 16.90
C ILE A 19 -0.10 48.91 16.49
N SER A 20 0.34 49.29 15.29
CA SER A 20 1.75 49.51 14.90
C SER A 20 1.81 49.73 13.39
N SER A 21 1.45 50.95 12.97
CA SER A 21 1.83 51.50 11.68
C SER A 21 2.04 53.00 11.86
N ARG A 22 3.00 53.57 11.11
CA ARG A 22 3.53 54.96 11.18
C ARG A 22 4.60 55.23 12.24
N CYS A 23 5.86 55.06 11.80
CA CYS A 23 7.09 55.82 12.09
C CYS A 23 8.24 54.87 11.66
N LEU A 24 9.16 55.19 10.74
CA LEU A 24 9.68 56.47 10.27
C LEU A 24 9.91 56.46 8.73
N GLY A 25 9.91 57.62 8.09
CA GLY A 25 10.70 57.86 6.87
C GLY A 25 12.12 58.32 7.23
N GLN A 26 13.02 58.73 6.34
CA GLN A 26 13.03 58.81 4.87
C GLN A 26 14.47 59.21 4.49
N CYS A 27 15.22 58.36 3.77
CA CYS A 27 16.54 58.72 3.22
C CYS A 27 16.68 58.20 1.78
N ARG A 28 17.37 58.97 0.92
CA ARG A 28 17.26 58.88 -0.55
C ARG A 28 18.57 59.31 -1.25
N SER A 29 19.30 58.36 -1.84
CA SER A 29 20.35 58.54 -2.88
C SER A 29 20.92 57.14 -3.21
N ALA A 30 20.89 56.61 -4.44
CA ALA A 30 21.48 57.01 -5.73
C ALA A 30 22.80 56.24 -6.03
N MET A 31 22.86 55.54 -7.18
CA MET A 31 24.02 54.79 -7.69
C MET A 31 25.07 55.74 -8.33
N PRO A 32 26.33 55.30 -8.61
CA PRO A 32 26.63 54.56 -9.85
C PRO A 32 27.74 53.46 -9.77
N PRO A 33 27.84 52.54 -10.77
CA PRO A 33 29.02 51.69 -11.07
C PRO A 33 30.00 52.42 -12.04
N PRO A 34 31.24 51.95 -12.40
CA PRO A 34 31.57 50.59 -12.91
C PRO A 34 33.02 50.04 -12.66
N SER A 35 33.36 48.95 -13.39
CA SER A 35 34.71 48.48 -13.80
C SER A 35 35.42 47.32 -13.03
N ALA A 36 35.16 46.09 -13.50
CA ALA A 36 36.11 45.21 -14.21
C ALA A 36 37.56 44.89 -13.70
N VAL A 37 37.79 43.57 -13.48
CA VAL A 37 38.83 42.70 -14.13
C VAL A 37 40.21 42.44 -13.43
N ILE A 38 40.67 41.16 -13.51
CA ILE A 38 42.02 40.54 -13.25
C ILE A 38 42.30 39.76 -11.93
N GLU A 39 42.23 38.41 -12.06
CA GLU A 39 43.21 37.34 -11.71
C GLU A 39 43.67 36.88 -10.28
N ASN A 40 43.70 35.53 -10.18
CA ASN A 40 44.78 34.61 -9.75
C ASN A 40 45.10 34.22 -8.29
N HIS A 41 44.94 32.89 -8.09
CA HIS A 41 45.86 31.91 -7.48
C HIS A 41 45.94 31.59 -5.96
N SER A 42 45.99 30.26 -5.74
CA SER A 42 46.75 29.52 -4.71
C SER A 42 46.25 29.40 -3.26
N SER A 43 45.58 28.27 -3.01
CA SER A 43 45.90 27.24 -2.00
C SER A 43 46.87 27.56 -0.85
N THR A 44 46.46 27.38 0.42
CA THR A 44 47.21 26.58 1.42
C THR A 44 46.36 26.12 2.63
N LEU A 45 46.92 25.19 3.41
CA LEU A 45 46.32 24.40 4.50
C LEU A 45 46.50 25.02 5.91
N LEU A 46 45.94 24.30 6.91
CA LEU A 46 46.21 24.23 8.37
C LEU A 46 45.00 24.65 9.22
N ARG A 47 44.26 23.76 9.90
CA ARG A 47 44.59 22.77 10.97
C ARG A 47 44.91 23.43 12.33
N SER A 48 43.89 23.49 13.19
CA SER A 48 43.99 23.71 14.66
C SER A 48 43.00 22.78 15.41
N VAL A 49 43.07 22.65 16.74
CA VAL A 49 42.92 21.34 17.42
C VAL A 49 42.47 21.39 18.91
N ILE A 50 41.50 20.53 19.33
CA ILE A 50 41.26 19.97 20.72
C ILE A 50 40.67 20.94 21.81
N PRO A 51 40.07 20.53 22.99
CA PRO A 51 39.75 19.21 23.62
C PRO A 51 38.29 19.00 24.19
N VAL A 52 38.08 17.80 24.80
CA VAL A 52 37.37 17.48 26.11
C VAL A 52 36.16 16.53 26.05
N GLY A 53 36.18 15.47 26.88
CA GLY A 53 35.01 14.67 27.33
C GLY A 53 34.99 13.20 26.87
N VAL A 54 35.82 12.28 27.42
CA VAL A 54 35.60 11.52 28.68
C VAL A 54 34.34 10.64 28.71
N GLY A 55 34.50 9.32 28.88
CA GLY A 55 33.44 8.45 29.41
C GLY A 55 33.26 7.09 28.72
N ALA A 56 34.13 6.12 28.99
CA ALA A 56 33.85 4.72 28.66
C ALA A 56 33.29 3.99 29.90
N GLN A 57 32.16 3.31 29.76
CA GLN A 57 31.92 1.99 30.36
C GLN A 57 30.59 1.38 29.87
N SER A 58 30.60 0.05 29.68
CA SER A 58 29.45 -0.73 29.28
C SER A 58 28.54 -1.05 30.47
N LEU A 59 27.23 -1.14 30.24
CA LEU A 59 26.36 -2.02 31.00
C LEU A 59 25.26 -2.59 30.10
N ARG A 60 25.21 -3.93 30.04
CA ARG A 60 24.10 -4.68 29.44
C ARG A 60 22.86 -4.54 30.32
N VAL A 61 21.65 -4.60 29.77
CA VAL A 61 20.51 -5.42 30.29
C VAL A 61 19.28 -5.35 29.35
N TYR A 62 18.85 -6.55 28.92
CA TYR A 62 17.52 -6.97 28.45
C TYR A 62 16.72 -6.20 27.38
N GLN A 63 16.89 -6.69 26.14
CA GLN A 63 15.86 -6.80 25.12
C GLN A 63 14.82 -7.88 25.51
N ARG A 64 13.52 -7.59 25.41
CA ARG A 64 12.42 -8.58 25.55
C ARG A 64 11.73 -8.81 24.19
N PHE A 65 12.23 -9.78 23.44
CA PHE A 65 11.44 -10.48 22.42
C PHE A 65 10.77 -11.68 23.08
N PHE A 66 9.45 -11.84 22.89
CA PHE A 66 8.76 -13.10 23.19
C PHE A 66 8.54 -13.86 21.88
N PHE A 67 9.41 -14.83 21.61
CA PHE A 67 9.13 -15.96 20.72
C PHE A 67 9.45 -17.23 21.51
N SER A 68 8.43 -18.05 21.73
CA SER A 68 8.58 -19.35 22.39
C SER A 68 8.66 -20.43 21.32
N THR A 69 9.87 -20.79 20.93
CA THR A 69 10.14 -22.04 20.23
C THR A 69 10.36 -23.15 21.25
N ASN A 70 9.90 -24.36 20.97
CA ASN A 70 10.76 -25.54 21.14
C ASN A 70 10.27 -26.68 20.26
N GLY A 71 11.23 -27.36 19.63
CA GLY A 71 10.99 -28.53 18.80
C GLY A 71 11.06 -29.84 19.59
N ALA A 72 10.92 -30.92 18.82
CA ALA A 72 11.12 -32.33 19.18
C ALA A 72 12.62 -32.61 19.56
N PRO A 73 13.12 -33.85 19.86
CA PRO A 73 12.68 -35.13 19.26
C PRO A 73 12.90 -36.46 20.05
N VAL A 74 12.69 -37.57 19.32
CA VAL A 74 13.24 -38.94 19.50
C VAL A 74 12.55 -39.95 20.44
N SER A 75 12.42 -41.14 19.84
CA SER A 75 11.99 -42.48 20.23
C SER A 75 12.56 -43.08 21.54
N SER A 76 11.79 -43.94 22.23
CA SER A 76 12.04 -45.40 22.30
C SER A 76 11.19 -46.14 23.35
N GLU A 77 10.42 -47.14 22.90
CA GLU A 77 10.21 -48.50 23.45
C GLU A 77 10.06 -48.86 24.97
N ILE A 78 9.24 -49.91 25.18
CA ILE A 78 9.30 -50.96 26.23
C ILE A 78 8.68 -50.69 27.64
N SER A 79 7.46 -51.23 27.78
CA SER A 79 6.99 -52.21 28.78
C SER A 79 6.89 -51.93 30.31
N THR A 80 5.79 -52.51 30.82
CA THR A 80 5.63 -53.22 32.10
C THR A 80 5.45 -52.50 33.45
N LYS A 81 4.17 -52.46 33.86
CA LYS A 81 3.59 -53.32 34.94
C LYS A 81 3.69 -52.86 36.41
N ALA A 82 2.53 -53.01 37.08
CA ALA A 82 2.31 -53.20 38.53
C ALA A 82 2.53 -52.01 39.50
N GLU A 83 1.89 -51.94 40.68
CA GLU A 83 0.64 -52.55 41.21
C GLU A 83 0.34 -51.97 42.62
N LYS A 84 -0.96 -51.82 43.00
CA LYS A 84 -1.48 -51.68 44.39
C LYS A 84 -1.08 -50.39 45.19
N THR A 85 -1.79 -50.00 46.27
CA THR A 85 -2.74 -50.75 47.14
C THR A 85 -3.83 -49.84 47.77
N LYS A 86 -5.05 -50.41 48.00
CA LYS A 86 -6.00 -50.37 49.17
C LYS A 86 -6.09 -49.11 50.10
N SER A 87 -7.18 -48.86 50.86
CA SER A 87 -8.40 -49.61 51.30
C SER A 87 -9.60 -48.61 51.49
N ASP A 88 -10.80 -48.88 52.04
CA ASP A 88 -11.38 -50.06 52.73
C ASP A 88 -12.95 -50.09 52.75
N GLY A 89 -13.53 -51.24 53.17
CA GLY A 89 -14.90 -51.40 53.70
C GLY A 89 -16.04 -51.65 52.70
N GLY A 90 -16.95 -52.63 52.86
CA GLY A 90 -17.03 -53.77 53.80
C GLY A 90 -18.36 -54.56 53.63
N ASP A 91 -18.34 -55.89 53.87
CA ASP A 91 -19.41 -56.86 54.24
C ASP A 91 -20.93 -56.64 53.88
N LYS A 92 -21.79 -57.64 53.56
CA LYS A 92 -21.72 -59.13 53.52
C LYS A 92 -22.98 -59.75 52.82
N SER A 93 -22.80 -60.91 52.15
CA SER A 93 -23.67 -62.13 52.08
C SER A 93 -25.15 -62.16 51.59
N GLY A 94 -25.47 -63.24 50.82
CA GLY A 94 -26.84 -63.83 50.57
C GLY A 94 -27.37 -63.61 49.13
N ASP A 95 -27.30 -64.53 48.16
CA ASP A 95 -27.85 -65.90 47.97
C ASP A 95 -29.25 -65.97 47.29
N SER A 96 -29.48 -67.06 46.53
CA SER A 96 -30.73 -67.59 45.96
C SER A 96 -31.33 -67.00 44.64
N GLN A 97 -31.10 -67.76 43.56
CA GLN A 97 -32.06 -68.34 42.60
C GLN A 97 -33.33 -67.60 42.08
N GLN A 98 -33.42 -67.58 40.73
CA GLN A 98 -34.55 -68.06 39.88
C GLN A 98 -35.69 -67.10 39.44
N SER A 99 -36.24 -67.43 38.26
CA SER A 99 -37.41 -66.87 37.54
C SER A 99 -37.21 -65.47 36.92
N SER A 100 -37.07 -65.28 35.60
CA SER A 100 -37.92 -65.61 34.44
C SER A 100 -39.06 -64.61 34.17
N ASP A 101 -38.88 -63.75 33.17
CA ASP A 101 -39.93 -63.52 32.16
C ASP A 101 -39.31 -63.09 30.81
N ALA A 102 -40.04 -63.29 29.71
CA ALA A 102 -39.57 -63.14 28.33
C ALA A 102 -39.85 -61.74 27.75
N GLY A 103 -38.88 -61.17 27.01
CA GLY A 103 -38.92 -59.73 26.68
C GLY A 103 -38.27 -59.28 25.36
N LYS A 104 -38.45 -60.02 24.26
CA LYS A 104 -38.12 -59.65 22.86
C LYS A 104 -36.63 -59.49 22.50
N SER A 105 -36.26 -60.11 21.38
CA SER A 105 -34.91 -60.05 20.80
C SER A 105 -34.65 -58.72 20.07
N VAL A 106 -33.98 -57.77 20.73
CA VAL A 106 -33.34 -56.64 20.02
C VAL A 106 -32.02 -57.12 19.43
N ARG A 107 -32.08 -57.78 18.27
CA ARG A 107 -30.91 -58.08 17.45
C ARG A 107 -30.56 -56.85 16.60
N GLY A 108 -29.85 -55.91 17.21
CA GLY A 108 -29.32 -54.70 16.56
C GLY A 108 -27.90 -54.44 17.03
N GLY A 109 -27.01 -54.01 16.13
CA GLY A 109 -25.62 -53.67 16.47
C GLY A 109 -25.52 -52.46 17.42
N PRO A 110 -24.31 -52.12 17.89
CA PRO A 110 -24.09 -51.17 19.01
C PRO A 110 -24.50 -49.71 18.75
N VAL A 111 -25.14 -49.38 17.62
CA VAL A 111 -25.65 -48.04 17.32
C VAL A 111 -27.04 -48.16 16.69
N SER A 112 -28.05 -47.56 17.32
CA SER A 112 -29.39 -47.44 16.75
C SER A 112 -29.42 -46.36 15.67
N TRP A 113 -30.24 -46.54 14.62
CA TRP A 113 -30.50 -45.49 13.62
C TRP A 113 -31.01 -44.20 14.28
N LEU A 114 -31.75 -44.33 15.40
CA LEU A 114 -32.21 -43.21 16.19
C LEU A 114 -31.05 -42.38 16.80
N SER A 115 -29.96 -43.04 17.21
CA SER A 115 -28.74 -42.39 17.70
C SER A 115 -28.01 -41.63 16.58
N PHE A 116 -28.01 -42.18 15.37
CA PHE A 116 -27.42 -41.52 14.20
C PHE A 116 -28.20 -40.25 13.82
N LEU A 117 -29.53 -40.29 13.82
CA LEU A 117 -30.37 -39.13 13.57
C LEU A 117 -30.17 -38.03 14.63
N LEU A 118 -30.03 -38.39 15.91
CA LEU A 118 -29.77 -37.44 16.98
C LEU A 118 -28.39 -36.77 16.85
N LEU A 119 -27.36 -37.53 16.44
CA LEU A 119 -26.02 -36.99 16.18
C LEU A 119 -25.99 -36.05 14.97
N VAL A 120 -26.70 -36.39 13.88
CA VAL A 120 -26.84 -35.51 12.72
C VAL A 120 -27.60 -34.22 13.07
N ALA A 121 -28.69 -34.32 13.85
CA ALA A 121 -29.46 -33.15 14.28
C ALA A 121 -28.66 -32.21 15.20
N THR A 122 -27.91 -32.76 16.16
CA THR A 122 -27.03 -31.96 17.03
C THR A 122 -25.85 -31.36 16.27
N GLY A 123 -25.22 -32.12 15.37
CA GLY A 123 -24.18 -31.60 14.47
C GLY A 123 -24.67 -30.46 13.58
N ALA A 124 -25.82 -30.61 12.93
CA ALA A 124 -26.44 -29.56 12.11
C ALA A 124 -26.83 -28.31 12.93
N GLY A 125 -27.32 -28.50 14.16
CA GLY A 125 -27.61 -27.40 15.09
C GLY A 125 -26.36 -26.60 15.48
N ILE A 126 -25.26 -27.29 15.80
CA ILE A 126 -23.97 -26.67 16.13
C ILE A 126 -23.39 -25.93 14.92
N ILE A 127 -23.40 -26.54 13.73
CA ILE A 127 -22.95 -25.88 12.49
C ILE A 127 -23.77 -24.62 12.20
N SER A 128 -25.11 -24.71 12.29
CA SER A 128 -26.01 -23.57 12.06
C SER A 128 -25.79 -22.45 13.09
N TYR A 129 -25.54 -22.78 14.36
CA TYR A 129 -25.19 -21.82 15.40
C TYR A 129 -23.88 -21.08 15.08
N TYR A 130 -22.79 -21.82 14.81
CA TYR A 130 -21.50 -21.22 14.47
C TYR A 130 -21.53 -20.43 13.17
N ASP A 131 -22.26 -20.89 12.14
CA ASP A 131 -22.43 -20.14 10.89
C ASP A 131 -23.21 -18.83 11.11
N ASN A 132 -24.22 -18.82 11.99
CA ASN A 132 -24.99 -17.63 12.31
C ASN A 132 -24.17 -16.61 13.11
N GLU A 133 -23.37 -17.06 14.08
CA GLU A 133 -22.47 -16.21 14.87
C GLU A 133 -21.31 -15.66 14.02
N LYS A 134 -20.70 -16.53 13.19
CA LYS A 134 -19.62 -16.15 12.26
C LYS A 134 -20.10 -15.18 11.17
N LYS A 135 -21.34 -15.31 10.67
CA LYS A 135 -21.94 -14.34 9.73
C LYS A 135 -21.99 -12.94 10.32
N ARG A 136 -22.38 -12.79 11.60
CA ARG A 136 -22.41 -11.47 12.26
C ARG A 136 -21.04 -10.81 12.30
N HIS A 137 -20.01 -11.55 12.73
CA HIS A 137 -18.66 -11.00 12.75
C HIS A 137 -18.09 -10.70 11.36
N ILE A 138 -18.42 -11.52 10.34
CA ILE A 138 -18.06 -11.22 8.94
C ILE A 138 -18.78 -9.95 8.45
N GLU A 139 -20.05 -9.77 8.76
CA GLU A 139 -20.83 -8.58 8.39
C GLU A 139 -20.34 -7.33 9.13
N GLU A 140 -20.00 -7.44 10.41
CA GLU A 140 -19.37 -6.37 11.21
C GLU A 140 -17.99 -5.99 10.66
N ILE A 141 -17.13 -6.96 10.32
CA ILE A 141 -15.82 -6.71 9.71
C ILE A 141 -15.99 -6.07 8.33
N ASN A 142 -16.93 -6.53 7.50
CA ASN A 142 -17.20 -5.94 6.19
C ASN A 142 -17.67 -4.49 6.34
N LYS A 143 -18.65 -4.23 7.21
CA LYS A 143 -19.20 -2.90 7.49
C LYS A 143 -18.17 -1.95 8.10
N ALA A 144 -17.29 -2.45 8.98
CA ALA A 144 -16.14 -1.71 9.48
C ALA A 144 -15.13 -1.41 8.36
N SER A 145 -14.87 -2.35 7.45
CA SER A 145 -13.99 -2.12 6.29
C SER A 145 -14.55 -1.09 5.32
N GLU A 146 -15.87 -1.01 5.17
CA GLU A 146 -16.54 0.03 4.38
C GLU A 146 -16.47 1.38 5.10
N ALA A 147 -16.77 1.44 6.39
CA ALA A 147 -16.61 2.66 7.20
C ALA A 147 -15.15 3.17 7.24
N VAL A 148 -14.15 2.29 7.15
CA VAL A 148 -12.72 2.68 7.03
C VAL A 148 -12.37 3.20 5.64
N LYS A 149 -12.97 2.67 4.56
CA LYS A 149 -12.85 3.24 3.20
C LYS A 149 -13.54 4.61 3.08
N GLU A 150 -14.65 4.79 3.80
CA GLU A 150 -15.46 6.01 3.89
C GLU A 150 -14.98 6.96 5.00
N GLY A 151 -13.87 6.66 5.68
CA GLY A 151 -13.35 7.44 6.80
C GLY A 151 -13.09 8.91 6.43
N PRO A 152 -13.15 9.85 7.39
CA PRO A 152 -13.13 11.28 7.12
C PRO A 152 -11.89 11.66 6.32
N SER A 153 -12.08 11.96 5.04
CA SER A 153 -10.98 12.29 4.13
C SER A 153 -10.39 13.66 4.51
N VAL A 154 -9.41 13.64 5.43
CA VAL A 154 -8.47 14.73 5.64
C VAL A 154 -7.90 15.06 4.27
N GLY A 155 -8.27 16.24 3.76
CA GLY A 155 -8.58 16.47 2.34
C GLY A 155 -7.84 15.59 1.34
N LYS A 156 -8.58 14.71 0.63
CA LYS A 156 -8.08 13.73 -0.36
C LYS A 156 -6.87 14.30 -1.09
N ALA A 157 -5.68 13.84 -0.72
CA ALA A 157 -4.43 14.34 -1.29
C ALA A 157 -4.49 14.10 -2.81
N ALA A 158 -4.65 15.17 -3.57
CA ALA A 158 -4.81 15.09 -5.02
C ALA A 158 -3.51 14.55 -5.61
N ILE A 159 -3.56 13.32 -6.08
CA ILE A 159 -2.52 12.72 -6.92
C ILE A 159 -2.71 13.29 -8.33
N GLY A 160 -1.63 13.75 -8.92
CA GLY A 160 -1.63 14.47 -10.19
C GLY A 160 -1.61 15.99 -10.00
N GLY A 161 -1.27 16.68 -11.08
CA GLY A 161 -1.09 18.12 -11.12
C GLY A 161 -0.54 18.53 -12.48
N PRO A 162 -0.36 19.84 -12.72
CA PRO A 162 0.15 20.32 -14.00
C PRO A 162 1.61 19.89 -14.22
N PHE A 163 1.94 19.58 -15.46
CA PHE A 163 3.30 19.26 -15.88
C PHE A 163 3.59 19.89 -17.25
N ASN A 164 4.86 20.21 -17.51
CA ASN A 164 5.32 20.70 -18.81
C ASN A 164 6.52 19.83 -19.22
N LEU A 165 6.26 18.82 -20.03
CA LEU A 165 7.24 17.82 -20.43
C LEU A 165 7.43 17.83 -21.95
N ILE A 166 8.46 17.15 -22.42
CA ILE A 166 8.77 17.00 -23.83
C ILE A 166 8.39 15.59 -24.25
N ASN A 167 7.47 15.48 -25.20
CA ASN A 167 7.10 14.20 -25.81
C ASN A 167 8.25 13.66 -26.67
N HIS A 168 8.28 12.34 -26.89
CA HIS A 168 9.22 11.64 -27.77
C HIS A 168 9.28 12.18 -29.22
N ASP A 169 8.31 12.98 -29.67
CA ASP A 169 8.36 13.74 -30.93
C ASP A 169 9.15 15.07 -30.87
N GLY A 170 9.76 15.41 -29.72
CA GLY A 170 10.43 16.69 -29.48
C GLY A 170 9.48 17.87 -29.24
N LYS A 171 8.19 17.60 -28.96
CA LYS A 171 7.16 18.63 -28.72
C LYS A 171 6.88 18.80 -27.23
N ASN A 172 6.81 20.04 -26.75
CA ASN A 172 6.26 20.32 -25.42
C ASN A 172 4.80 19.88 -25.33
N VAL A 173 4.46 19.21 -24.24
CA VAL A 173 3.12 18.72 -23.90
C VAL A 173 2.83 18.93 -22.42
N THR A 174 1.55 19.07 -22.11
CA THR A 174 1.02 19.34 -20.77
C THR A 174 -0.07 18.35 -20.42
N GLU A 175 -0.57 18.40 -19.18
CA GLU A 175 -1.71 17.58 -18.77
C GLU A 175 -2.95 17.81 -19.66
N LYS A 176 -3.09 19.01 -20.24
CA LYS A 176 -4.24 19.43 -21.05
C LYS A 176 -4.35 18.68 -22.37
N ASP A 177 -3.21 18.30 -22.95
CA ASP A 177 -3.15 17.59 -24.23
C ASP A 177 -3.69 16.15 -24.14
N PHE A 178 -3.82 15.62 -22.91
CA PHE A 178 -4.37 14.30 -22.62
C PHE A 178 -5.82 14.34 -22.11
N MET A 179 -6.42 15.52 -21.96
CA MET A 179 -7.83 15.66 -21.59
C MET A 179 -8.77 15.11 -22.67
N GLY A 180 -9.95 14.68 -22.26
CA GLY A 180 -10.94 13.98 -23.08
C GLY A 180 -10.69 12.47 -23.25
N LYS A 181 -9.51 11.97 -22.88
CA LYS A 181 -9.12 10.56 -23.03
C LYS A 181 -8.86 9.91 -21.67
N TRP A 182 -9.08 8.59 -21.59
CA TRP A 182 -8.59 7.81 -20.45
C TRP A 182 -7.10 7.57 -20.64
N THR A 183 -6.31 7.80 -19.60
CA THR A 183 -4.85 7.84 -19.70
C THR A 183 -4.24 7.01 -18.57
N LEU A 184 -3.27 6.16 -18.90
CA LEU A 184 -2.59 5.28 -17.95
C LEU A 184 -1.11 5.67 -17.89
N ILE A 185 -0.71 6.30 -16.79
CA ILE A 185 0.63 6.88 -16.61
C ILE A 185 1.51 5.91 -15.82
N TYR A 186 2.66 5.55 -16.36
CA TYR A 186 3.72 4.81 -15.69
C TYR A 186 5.00 5.66 -15.61
N PHE A 187 5.68 5.61 -14.47
CA PHE A 187 6.95 6.30 -14.25
C PHE A 187 8.07 5.25 -14.21
N GLY A 188 9.14 5.46 -14.98
CA GLY A 188 10.27 4.54 -15.09
C GLY A 188 11.46 5.19 -15.79
N PHE A 189 12.42 4.40 -16.28
CA PHE A 189 13.59 4.90 -17.01
C PHE A 189 14.04 3.85 -18.05
N THR A 190 14.64 4.28 -19.17
CA THR A 190 14.90 3.35 -20.29
C THR A 190 16.02 2.34 -19.99
N HIS A 191 16.89 2.66 -19.03
CA HIS A 191 18.04 1.85 -18.61
C HIS A 191 17.72 0.84 -17.49
N CYS A 192 16.44 0.55 -17.23
CA CYS A 192 16.02 -0.41 -16.22
C CYS A 192 16.17 -1.86 -16.75
N PRO A 193 16.90 -2.77 -16.06
CA PRO A 193 17.20 -4.10 -16.59
C PRO A 193 15.96 -4.98 -16.77
N ASP A 194 15.09 -5.05 -15.75
CA ASP A 194 13.96 -6.01 -15.74
C ASP A 194 12.59 -5.33 -15.55
N ILE A 195 12.48 -4.40 -14.59
CA ILE A 195 11.17 -3.97 -14.05
C ILE A 195 10.38 -3.08 -15.01
N CYS A 196 11.01 -2.09 -15.66
CA CYS A 196 10.29 -1.23 -16.60
C CYS A 196 9.83 -1.99 -17.86
N PRO A 197 10.67 -2.84 -18.50
CA PRO A 197 10.22 -3.68 -19.61
C PRO A 197 9.01 -4.55 -19.26
N ASP A 198 9.02 -5.26 -18.13
CA ASP A 198 7.92 -6.12 -17.68
C ASP A 198 6.59 -5.34 -17.51
N GLU A 199 6.65 -4.18 -16.82
CA GLU A 199 5.45 -3.37 -16.59
C GLU A 199 4.94 -2.71 -17.88
N LEU A 200 5.83 -2.31 -18.80
CA LEU A 200 5.43 -1.74 -20.09
C LEU A 200 4.82 -2.79 -21.04
N GLN A 201 5.35 -4.01 -21.07
CA GLN A 201 4.73 -5.13 -21.81
C GLN A 201 3.33 -5.46 -21.25
N LYS A 202 3.20 -5.54 -19.92
CA LYS A 202 1.92 -5.75 -19.23
C LYS A 202 0.89 -4.66 -19.57
N LEU A 203 1.34 -3.40 -19.57
CA LEU A 203 0.53 -2.24 -19.89
C LEU A 203 0.10 -2.22 -21.37
N ALA A 204 1.00 -2.56 -22.31
CA ALA A 204 0.69 -2.70 -23.72
C ALA A 204 -0.39 -3.77 -23.95
N ALA A 205 -0.19 -4.97 -23.41
CA ALA A 205 -1.14 -6.08 -23.49
C ALA A 205 -2.51 -5.74 -22.86
N ALA A 206 -2.52 -4.96 -21.77
CA ALA A 206 -3.76 -4.48 -21.16
C ALA A 206 -4.49 -3.45 -22.05
N VAL A 207 -3.78 -2.53 -22.70
CA VAL A 207 -4.40 -1.55 -23.63
C VAL A 207 -5.10 -2.26 -24.79
N ASP A 208 -4.47 -3.28 -25.37
CA ASP A 208 -5.08 -4.05 -26.47
C ASP A 208 -6.27 -4.92 -25.99
N LYS A 209 -6.13 -5.64 -24.86
CA LYS A 209 -7.25 -6.39 -24.26
C LYS A 209 -8.43 -5.50 -23.88
N ILE A 210 -8.20 -4.26 -23.42
CA ILE A 210 -9.28 -3.31 -23.11
C ILE A 210 -10.00 -2.86 -24.38
N LYS A 211 -9.24 -2.61 -25.47
CA LYS A 211 -9.82 -2.28 -26.77
C LYS A 211 -10.69 -3.42 -27.30
N GLU A 212 -10.24 -4.66 -27.19
CA GLU A 212 -10.99 -5.86 -27.58
C GLU A 212 -12.24 -6.09 -26.70
N LYS A 213 -12.07 -6.22 -25.38
CA LYS A 213 -13.17 -6.55 -24.44
C LYS A 213 -14.22 -5.45 -24.30
N ALA A 214 -13.86 -4.17 -24.44
CA ALA A 214 -14.71 -3.05 -24.03
C ALA A 214 -14.82 -1.91 -25.05
N GLY A 215 -14.19 -2.03 -26.23
CA GLY A 215 -14.38 -1.13 -27.37
C GLY A 215 -13.99 0.33 -27.10
N PHE A 216 -13.06 0.58 -26.18
CA PHE A 216 -12.55 1.93 -25.93
C PHE A 216 -11.04 1.96 -25.87
N GLU A 217 -10.49 3.12 -26.22
CA GLU A 217 -9.05 3.32 -26.22
C GLU A 217 -8.59 4.04 -24.96
N ILE A 218 -7.40 3.65 -24.49
CA ILE A 218 -6.65 4.32 -23.43
C ILE A 218 -5.36 4.84 -24.06
N VAL A 219 -4.87 5.98 -23.57
CA VAL A 219 -3.54 6.50 -23.91
C VAL A 219 -2.54 5.99 -22.86
N PRO A 220 -1.67 5.03 -23.21
CA PRO A 220 -0.54 4.70 -22.36
C PRO A 220 0.52 5.81 -22.40
N LEU A 221 0.93 6.29 -21.23
CA LEU A 221 1.98 7.29 -21.02
C LEU A 221 3.14 6.69 -20.22
N PHE A 222 4.35 6.79 -20.76
CA PHE A 222 5.60 6.56 -20.05
C PHE A 222 6.22 7.92 -19.69
N ILE A 223 6.61 8.13 -18.44
CA ILE A 223 7.33 9.32 -17.98
C ILE A 223 8.69 8.89 -17.44
N SER A 224 9.76 9.37 -18.06
CA SER A 224 11.12 9.11 -17.56
C SER A 224 11.34 9.79 -16.20
N VAL A 225 12.04 9.12 -15.29
CA VAL A 225 12.58 9.70 -14.05
C VAL A 225 14.09 9.98 -14.12
N ASP A 226 14.74 9.71 -15.26
CA ASP A 226 16.19 9.83 -15.47
C ASP A 226 16.58 10.70 -16.70
N PRO A 227 16.24 12.00 -16.70
CA PRO A 227 16.43 12.89 -17.84
C PRO A 227 17.89 13.16 -18.24
N GLU A 228 18.88 12.69 -17.47
CA GLU A 228 20.30 12.81 -17.82
C GLU A 228 20.74 11.75 -18.86
N ARG A 229 20.07 10.60 -18.92
CA ARG A 229 20.32 9.55 -19.92
C ARG A 229 19.17 9.40 -20.91
N ASP A 230 17.94 9.59 -20.45
CA ASP A 230 16.73 9.35 -21.23
C ASP A 230 16.38 10.56 -22.12
N THR A 231 17.18 10.75 -23.18
CA THR A 231 16.96 11.78 -24.21
C THR A 231 15.65 11.55 -24.99
N VAL A 232 15.20 12.56 -25.74
CA VAL A 232 13.98 12.46 -26.57
C VAL A 232 14.10 11.32 -27.58
N GLU A 233 15.28 11.15 -28.17
CA GLU A 233 15.63 10.09 -29.11
C GLU A 233 15.63 8.71 -28.43
N GLN A 234 16.29 8.58 -27.27
CA GLN A 234 16.34 7.33 -26.51
C GLN A 234 14.93 6.87 -26.09
N VAL A 235 14.13 7.80 -25.56
CA VAL A 235 12.74 7.53 -25.17
C VAL A 235 11.88 7.18 -26.39
N ARG A 236 12.10 7.83 -27.54
CA ARG A 236 11.40 7.52 -28.81
C ARG A 236 11.68 6.11 -29.30
N GLU A 237 12.91 5.63 -29.20
CA GLU A 237 13.26 4.26 -29.59
C GLU A 237 12.65 3.27 -28.60
N TYR A 238 12.87 3.47 -27.30
CA TYR A 238 12.34 2.62 -26.24
C TYR A 238 10.81 2.43 -26.31
N VAL A 239 10.02 3.49 -26.43
CA VAL A 239 8.54 3.34 -26.43
C VAL A 239 7.98 2.64 -27.67
N LYS A 240 8.69 2.68 -28.81
CA LYS A 240 8.27 2.00 -30.05
C LYS A 240 8.36 0.49 -29.95
N GLU A 241 9.25 -0.04 -29.11
CA GLU A 241 9.42 -1.48 -28.92
C GLU A 241 8.22 -2.13 -28.23
N PHE A 242 7.53 -1.40 -27.35
CA PHE A 242 6.41 -1.92 -26.56
C PHE A 242 5.05 -1.77 -27.25
N HIS A 243 4.68 -0.56 -27.71
CA HIS A 243 3.36 -0.33 -28.30
C HIS A 243 3.32 0.95 -29.16
N PRO A 244 2.73 0.92 -30.37
CA PRO A 244 2.69 2.07 -31.28
C PRO A 244 1.85 3.27 -30.77
N LYS A 245 1.12 3.11 -29.65
CA LYS A 245 0.40 4.21 -28.97
C LYS A 245 1.04 4.62 -27.64
N LEU A 246 2.16 4.02 -27.24
CA LEU A 246 2.89 4.41 -26.03
C LEU A 246 3.55 5.76 -26.26
N ILE A 247 3.11 6.75 -25.50
CA ILE A 247 3.62 8.11 -25.56
C ILE A 247 4.69 8.25 -24.47
N GLY A 248 5.96 8.37 -24.87
CA GLY A 248 7.07 8.63 -23.95
C GLY A 248 7.28 10.12 -23.70
N LEU A 249 7.40 10.52 -22.43
CA LEU A 249 7.69 11.88 -21.98
C LEU A 249 9.02 11.93 -21.23
N THR A 250 9.84 12.92 -21.55
CA THR A 250 11.07 13.30 -20.84
C THR A 250 11.09 14.82 -20.65
N GLY A 251 12.18 15.43 -20.17
CA GLY A 251 12.26 16.87 -19.99
C GLY A 251 13.42 17.30 -19.11
N ASP A 252 13.39 18.54 -18.64
CA ASP A 252 14.39 19.08 -17.72
C ASP A 252 14.29 18.39 -16.32
N PRO A 253 15.42 18.14 -15.62
CA PRO A 253 15.43 17.59 -14.26
C PRO A 253 14.49 18.30 -13.27
N ASP A 254 14.29 19.61 -13.39
CA ASP A 254 13.36 20.37 -12.53
C ASP A 254 11.89 20.11 -12.88
N GLU A 255 11.54 19.95 -14.16
CA GLU A 255 10.19 19.60 -14.61
C GLU A 255 9.84 18.14 -14.27
N ILE A 256 10.76 17.20 -14.49
CA ILE A 256 10.60 15.81 -14.04
C ILE A 256 10.39 15.75 -12.52
N ARG A 257 11.17 16.51 -11.74
CA ARG A 257 11.00 16.57 -10.28
C ARG A 257 9.66 17.23 -9.88
N LYS A 258 9.15 18.21 -10.64
CA LYS A 258 7.80 18.77 -10.41
C LYS A 258 6.71 17.72 -10.69
N ALA A 259 6.79 17.03 -11.83
CA ALA A 259 5.85 15.97 -12.20
C ALA A 259 5.85 14.83 -11.17
N ALA A 260 7.01 14.25 -10.83
CA ALA A 260 7.13 13.20 -9.83
C ALA A 260 6.52 13.61 -8.47
N ARG A 261 6.75 14.84 -8.01
CA ARG A 261 6.13 15.37 -6.78
C ARG A 261 4.61 15.53 -6.87
N ALA A 262 4.07 15.94 -8.02
CA ALA A 262 2.63 16.05 -8.24
C ALA A 262 1.93 14.67 -8.20
N TYR A 263 2.56 13.65 -8.79
CA TYR A 263 2.06 12.27 -8.79
C TYR A 263 2.45 11.45 -7.54
N ARG A 264 3.21 12.05 -6.61
CA ARG A 264 3.74 11.42 -5.38
C ARG A 264 4.63 10.20 -5.65
N VAL A 265 5.33 10.22 -6.77
CA VAL A 265 6.32 9.22 -7.17
C VAL A 265 7.63 9.51 -6.44
N TYR A 266 8.09 8.53 -5.66
CA TYR A 266 9.46 8.50 -5.16
C TYR A 266 10.38 8.02 -6.29
N TYR A 267 11.52 8.69 -6.44
CA TYR A 267 12.64 8.25 -7.26
C TYR A 267 13.97 8.71 -6.63
N MET A 268 15.02 7.90 -6.74
CA MET A 268 16.37 8.17 -6.23
C MET A 268 17.43 7.49 -7.10
N LYS A 269 18.55 8.15 -7.37
CA LYS A 269 19.68 7.52 -8.05
C LYS A 269 20.50 6.70 -7.06
N THR A 270 20.86 5.49 -7.44
CA THR A 270 21.64 4.53 -6.65
C THR A 270 22.82 4.08 -7.49
N ALA A 271 24.04 4.30 -7.01
CA ALA A 271 25.26 3.86 -7.70
C ALA A 271 25.47 2.36 -7.50
N GLU A 272 25.96 1.68 -8.53
CA GLU A 272 26.35 0.27 -8.48
C GLU A 272 27.82 0.10 -8.84
N GLU A 273 28.39 -1.09 -8.62
CA GLU A 273 29.80 -1.37 -8.90
C GLU A 273 30.07 -1.66 -10.39
N ASP A 274 29.08 -2.24 -11.09
CA ASP A 274 29.18 -2.68 -12.49
C ASP A 274 28.34 -1.84 -13.49
N SER A 275 27.56 -0.86 -13.02
CA SER A 275 26.74 0.04 -13.85
C SER A 275 26.89 1.50 -13.40
N ASP A 276 26.83 2.46 -14.34
CA ASP A 276 27.03 3.90 -14.03
C ASP A 276 26.13 4.38 -12.88
N TYR A 277 24.85 3.96 -12.92
CA TYR A 277 23.88 4.01 -11.81
C TYR A 277 22.53 3.41 -12.24
N LEU A 278 21.76 2.91 -11.26
CA LEU A 278 20.33 2.66 -11.40
C LEU A 278 19.49 3.78 -10.76
N VAL A 279 18.20 3.79 -11.05
CA VAL A 279 17.23 4.69 -10.42
C VAL A 279 16.17 3.86 -9.72
N ASP A 280 16.19 3.86 -8.39
CA ASP A 280 15.10 3.30 -7.59
C ASP A 280 13.86 4.18 -7.79
N HIS A 281 12.74 3.61 -8.24
CA HIS A 281 11.50 4.36 -8.45
C HIS A 281 10.24 3.59 -8.04
N SER A 282 9.13 4.31 -7.92
CA SER A 282 7.84 3.72 -7.53
C SER A 282 7.23 2.92 -8.68
N ILE A 283 7.07 1.61 -8.50
CA ILE A 283 6.49 0.69 -9.51
C ILE A 283 4.95 0.76 -9.48
N VAL A 284 4.41 1.87 -9.99
CA VAL A 284 2.97 2.20 -9.94
C VAL A 284 2.50 2.79 -11.27
N MET A 285 1.37 2.28 -11.76
CA MET A 285 0.60 2.86 -12.87
C MET A 285 -0.59 3.66 -12.32
N TYR A 286 -0.80 4.87 -12.82
CA TYR A 286 -1.89 5.77 -12.44
C TYR A 286 -2.93 5.86 -13.54
N LEU A 287 -4.17 5.44 -13.25
CA LEU A 287 -5.32 5.62 -14.13
C LEU A 287 -5.90 7.02 -13.91
N MET A 288 -5.83 7.83 -14.95
CA MET A 288 -6.38 9.17 -15.03
C MET A 288 -7.67 9.17 -15.84
N GLY A 289 -8.68 9.90 -15.36
CA GLY A 289 -9.95 10.08 -16.05
C GLY A 289 -9.84 11.07 -17.22
N PRO A 290 -10.93 11.25 -18.00
CA PRO A 290 -10.99 12.20 -19.12
C PRO A 290 -10.81 13.68 -18.73
N ASP A 291 -10.92 13.99 -17.45
CA ASP A 291 -10.65 15.29 -16.83
C ASP A 291 -9.21 15.43 -16.32
N MET A 292 -8.35 14.44 -16.59
CA MET A 292 -7.01 14.26 -15.99
C MET A 292 -7.02 14.28 -14.45
N GLN A 293 -8.14 13.88 -13.83
CA GLN A 293 -8.18 13.60 -12.40
C GLN A 293 -7.78 12.15 -12.12
N PHE A 294 -7.08 11.94 -11.01
CA PHE A 294 -6.70 10.62 -10.55
C PHE A 294 -7.93 9.79 -10.15
N VAL A 295 -8.09 8.62 -10.79
CA VAL A 295 -9.17 7.66 -10.52
C VAL A 295 -8.67 6.54 -9.60
N LYS A 296 -7.58 5.86 -10.00
CA LYS A 296 -7.06 4.67 -9.31
C LYS A 296 -5.58 4.42 -9.62
N PHE A 297 -4.86 3.75 -8.73
CA PHE A 297 -3.51 3.26 -8.99
C PHE A 297 -3.48 1.73 -9.08
N PHE A 298 -2.53 1.20 -9.83
CA PHE A 298 -2.24 -0.22 -9.96
C PHE A 298 -0.74 -0.42 -9.72
N GLY A 299 -0.36 -1.24 -8.72
CA GLY A 299 1.04 -1.58 -8.47
C GLY A 299 1.47 -2.88 -9.17
N LYS A 300 2.77 -3.20 -9.11
CA LYS A 300 3.42 -4.41 -9.68
C LYS A 300 2.59 -5.70 -9.59
N ASN A 301 1.94 -5.94 -8.46
CA ASN A 301 1.19 -7.18 -8.15
C ASN A 301 -0.06 -7.42 -9.01
N ASN A 302 -0.47 -6.48 -9.88
CA ASN A 302 -1.55 -6.70 -10.83
C ASN A 302 -1.01 -7.43 -12.06
N ASP A 303 -1.70 -8.49 -12.48
CA ASP A 303 -1.53 -9.12 -13.79
C ASP A 303 -2.30 -8.37 -14.89
N VAL A 304 -2.13 -8.78 -16.15
CA VAL A 304 -2.76 -8.14 -17.32
C VAL A 304 -4.29 -8.17 -17.24
N ASP A 305 -4.90 -9.27 -16.76
CA ASP A 305 -6.35 -9.41 -16.70
C ASP A 305 -6.95 -8.66 -15.52
N SER A 306 -6.34 -8.70 -14.33
CA SER A 306 -6.76 -7.83 -13.21
C SER A 306 -6.63 -6.34 -13.51
N LEU A 307 -5.57 -5.94 -14.22
CA LEU A 307 -5.38 -4.56 -14.70
C LEU A 307 -6.50 -4.18 -15.70
N THR A 308 -6.73 -5.03 -16.69
CA THR A 308 -7.78 -4.87 -17.72
C THR A 308 -9.16 -4.72 -17.10
N ASP A 309 -9.60 -5.72 -16.34
CA ASP A 309 -10.94 -5.79 -15.76
C ASP A 309 -11.12 -4.71 -14.67
N GLY A 310 -10.04 -4.38 -13.95
CA GLY A 310 -9.96 -3.26 -13.04
C GLY A 310 -10.25 -1.92 -13.72
N ILE A 311 -9.56 -1.60 -14.81
CA ILE A 311 -9.77 -0.34 -15.55
C ILE A 311 -11.18 -0.30 -16.18
N ILE A 312 -11.67 -1.40 -16.74
CA ILE A 312 -13.04 -1.50 -17.28
C ILE A 312 -14.08 -1.23 -16.18
N LYS A 313 -13.87 -1.76 -14.97
CA LYS A 313 -14.73 -1.53 -13.81
C LYS A 313 -14.72 -0.06 -13.37
N GLU A 314 -13.54 0.55 -13.22
CA GLU A 314 -13.45 1.96 -12.83
C GLU A 314 -14.11 2.89 -13.86
N ARG A 315 -13.94 2.62 -15.17
CA ARG A 315 -14.62 3.40 -16.22
C ARG A 315 -16.14 3.29 -16.14
N LYS A 316 -16.69 2.10 -15.85
CA LYS A 316 -18.13 1.90 -15.63
C LYS A 316 -18.61 2.69 -14.41
N GLN A 317 -17.86 2.67 -13.31
CA GLN A 317 -18.19 3.42 -12.09
C GLN A 317 -18.08 4.95 -12.27
N TYR A 318 -17.06 5.44 -12.97
CA TYR A 318 -16.91 6.86 -13.30
C TYR A 318 -18.11 7.36 -14.14
N LYS A 319 -18.56 6.56 -15.13
CA LYS A 319 -19.77 6.87 -15.91
C LYS A 319 -21.07 6.83 -15.10
N ALA A 320 -21.13 6.06 -14.01
CA ALA A 320 -22.33 5.96 -13.16
C ALA A 320 -22.42 7.07 -12.09
N LYS A 321 -21.31 7.79 -11.85
CA LYS A 321 -21.23 8.90 -10.88
C LYS A 321 -21.45 10.29 -11.51
N LYS A 322 -21.72 10.36 -12.81
CA LYS A 322 -21.75 11.59 -13.62
C LYS A 322 -22.98 11.63 -14.51
#